data_AF-A0AAJ2AV15-F1
#
_entry.id   AF-A0AAJ2AV15-F1
#
_cell.length_a   1.000
_cell.length_b   1.000
_cell.length_c   1.000
_cell.angle_alpha   90.00
_cell.angle_beta   90.00
_cell.angle_gamma   90.00
#
_symmetry.space_group_name_H-M   'P 1'
#
loop_
_entity.id
_entity.type
_entity.pdbx_description
1 polymer ?
#
loop_
_entity_poly.entity_id
_entity_poly.type
_entity_poly.pdbx_seq_one_letter_code
_entity_poly.pdbx_strand_id
1 'polypeptide(L)'
;MAMDKDAARRIAERFIELTPEKRRVFWQKMNEQGVAPAQFPILPRARQAGQGVAASHAQQRQWFMWQLAPESSAYHVAGGLWLNGDV
;
A
#
# COMPACT_ATOMS: atom_id res chain seq x y z
N MET A 1 11.71 -19.52 -9.40
CA MET A 1 12.64 -19.46 -8.25
C MET A 1 12.06 -18.43 -7.28
N ALA A 2 11.36 -18.88 -6.25
CA ALA A 2 10.73 -17.98 -5.29
C ALA A 2 11.82 -17.23 -4.51
N MET A 3 11.69 -15.91 -4.37
CA MET A 3 12.62 -15.12 -3.57
C MET A 3 12.53 -15.58 -2.10
N ASP A 4 13.69 -15.78 -1.47
CA ASP A 4 13.76 -16.11 -0.05
C ASP A 4 12.98 -15.05 0.77
N LYS A 5 12.03 -15.50 1.60
CA LYS A 5 11.11 -14.61 2.33
C LYS A 5 11.85 -13.67 3.27
N ASP A 6 12.93 -14.16 3.90
CA ASP A 6 13.73 -13.38 4.81
C ASP A 6 14.59 -12.34 4.06
N ALA A 7 15.12 -12.71 2.89
CA ALA A 7 15.80 -11.77 2.00
C ALA A 7 14.85 -10.67 1.50
N ALA A 8 13.65 -11.03 1.04
CA ALA A 8 12.64 -10.06 0.59
C ALA A 8 12.26 -9.09 1.71
N ARG A 9 12.10 -9.60 2.94
CA ARG A 9 11.82 -8.76 4.12
C ARG A 9 12.95 -7.78 4.43
N ARG A 10 14.21 -8.23 4.47
CA ARG A 10 15.37 -7.36 4.72
C ARG A 10 15.49 -6.23 3.68
N ILE A 11 15.25 -6.56 2.41
CA ILE A 11 15.28 -5.57 1.33
C ILE A 11 14.17 -4.53 1.53
N ALA A 12 12.96 -4.97 1.87
CA ALA A 12 11.83 -4.09 2.15
C ALA A 12 12.07 -3.21 3.39
N GLU A 13 12.69 -3.74 4.45
CA GLU A 13 13.00 -2.98 5.67
C GLU A 13 14.01 -1.87 5.36
N ARG A 14 15.07 -2.19 4.63
CA ARG A 14 16.07 -1.22 4.18
C ARG A 14 15.49 -0.17 3.22
N PHE A 15 14.46 -0.50 2.44
CA PHE A 15 13.78 0.45 1.55
C PHE A 15 13.05 1.56 2.33
N ILE A 16 12.50 1.27 3.52
CA ILE A 16 11.79 2.27 4.34
C ILE A 16 12.76 3.34 4.86
N GLU A 17 14.01 2.98 5.10
CA GLU A 17 15.05 3.90 5.58
C GLU A 17 15.61 4.82 4.48
N LEU A 18 15.30 4.56 3.21
CA LEU A 18 15.80 5.36 2.09
C LEU A 18 15.06 6.70 1.96
N THR A 19 15.81 7.75 1.62
CA THR A 19 15.24 9.06 1.25
C THR A 19 14.32 8.94 0.03
N PRO A 20 13.35 9.86 -0.16
CA PRO A 20 12.45 9.84 -1.31
C PRO A 20 13.15 9.70 -2.68
N GLU A 21 14.28 10.38 -2.86
CA GLU A 21 15.05 10.38 -4.11
C GLU A 21 15.69 9.01 -4.37
N LYS A 22 16.25 8.39 -3.32
CA LYS A 22 16.85 7.05 -3.39
C LYS A 22 15.80 5.97 -3.64
N ARG A 23 14.60 6.12 -3.08
CA ARG A 23 13.47 5.21 -3.33
C ARG A 23 13.07 5.19 -4.81
N ARG A 24 13.13 6.33 -5.50
CA ARG A 24 12.83 6.41 -6.94
C ARG A 24 13.85 5.63 -7.78
N VAL A 25 15.14 5.82 -7.50
CA VAL A 25 16.23 5.08 -8.19
C VAL A 25 16.12 3.58 -7.92
N PHE A 26 15.76 3.20 -6.70
CA PHE A 26 15.53 1.81 -6.34
C PHE A 26 14.40 1.18 -7.16
N TRP A 27 13.25 1.86 -7.29
CA TRP A 27 12.14 1.40 -8.15
C TRP A 27 12.53 1.27 -9.62
N GLN A 28 13.32 2.21 -10.14
CA GLN A 28 13.80 2.12 -11.51
C GLN A 28 14.63 0.85 -11.73
N LYS A 29 15.59 0.58 -10.83
CA LYS A 29 16.42 -0.64 -10.91
C LYS A 29 15.62 -1.93 -10.74
N MET A 30 14.60 -1.93 -9.88
CA MET A 30 13.71 -3.08 -9.74
C MET A 30 12.96 -3.39 -11.03
N ASN A 31 12.44 -2.36 -11.70
CA ASN A 31 11.75 -2.52 -12.98
C ASN A 31 12.71 -3.03 -14.07
N GLU A 32 13.94 -2.52 -14.12
CA GLU A 32 14.98 -2.98 -15.06
C GLU A 32 15.35 -4.47 -14.83
N GLN A 33 15.33 -4.93 -13.58
CA GLN A 33 15.61 -6.32 -13.21
C GLN A 33 14.37 -7.24 -13.29
N GLY A 34 13.23 -6.72 -13.72
CA GLY A 34 11.98 -7.50 -13.83
C GLY A 34 11.41 -7.95 -12.47
N VAL A 35 11.80 -7.30 -11.37
CA VAL A 35 11.34 -7.65 -10.03
C VAL A 35 10.03 -6.93 -9.73
N ALA A 36 8.94 -7.69 -9.62
CA ALA A 36 7.62 -7.12 -9.37
C ALA A 36 7.48 -6.69 -7.89
N PRO A 37 6.84 -5.53 -7.61
CA PRO A 37 6.55 -5.08 -6.24
C PRO A 37 5.78 -6.12 -5.41
N ALA A 38 4.93 -6.92 -6.05
CA ALA A 38 4.13 -7.97 -5.41
C ALA A 38 4.95 -9.12 -4.80
N GLN A 39 6.26 -9.20 -5.10
CA GLN A 39 7.17 -10.19 -4.53
C GLN A 39 7.65 -9.79 -3.13
N PHE A 40 7.43 -8.54 -2.70
CA PHE A 40 7.84 -8.05 -1.39
C PHE A 40 6.67 -8.08 -0.40
N PRO A 41 6.94 -8.38 0.88
CA PRO A 41 5.92 -8.29 1.91
C PRO A 41 5.50 -6.82 2.14
N ILE A 42 4.23 -6.61 2.45
CA ILE A 42 3.75 -5.32 2.94
C ILE A 42 4.25 -5.16 4.38
N LEU A 43 5.16 -4.21 4.60
CA LEU A 43 5.70 -3.92 5.92
C LEU A 43 4.83 -2.94 6.69
N PRO A 44 4.76 -3.06 8.02
CA PRO A 44 4.10 -2.07 8.85
C PRO A 44 4.80 -0.72 8.70
N ARG A 45 4.01 0.34 8.48
CA ARG A 45 4.55 1.70 8.53
C ARG A 45 4.99 2.01 9.97
N ALA A 46 6.22 2.45 10.17
CA ALA A 46 6.68 2.99 11.44
C ALA A 46 5.81 4.20 11.81
N ARG A 47 4.92 4.03 12.79
CA ARG A 47 4.04 5.11 13.26
C ARG A 47 4.83 5.93 14.27
N GLN A 48 5.19 7.15 13.91
CA GLN A 48 5.68 8.10 14.92
C GLN A 48 4.52 8.36 15.89
N ALA A 49 4.72 8.06 17.18
CA ALA A 49 3.70 8.26 18.20
C ALA A 49 3.23 9.73 18.16
N GLY A 50 1.91 9.93 18.07
CA GLY A 50 1.31 11.28 18.01
C GLY A 50 1.17 11.89 16.61
N GLN A 51 1.71 11.29 15.54
CA GLN A 51 1.49 11.80 14.18
C GLN A 51 0.31 11.08 13.49
N GLY A 52 -0.82 11.79 13.40
CA GLY A 52 -1.89 11.43 12.47
C GLY A 52 -1.41 11.58 11.03
N VAL A 53 -1.67 10.57 10.20
CA VAL A 53 -1.41 10.70 8.75
C VAL A 53 -2.55 11.53 8.17
N ALA A 54 -2.21 12.61 7.47
CA ALA A 54 -3.21 13.43 6.78
C ALA A 54 -3.97 12.57 5.76
N ALA A 55 -5.30 12.73 5.73
CA ALA A 55 -6.13 12.12 4.71
C ALA A 55 -5.69 12.61 3.32
N SER A 56 -5.65 11.70 2.36
CA SER A 56 -5.46 12.08 0.95
C SER A 56 -6.61 12.97 0.48
N HIS A 57 -6.41 13.72 -0.61
CA HIS A 57 -7.46 14.58 -1.18
C HIS A 57 -8.76 13.81 -1.50
N ALA A 58 -8.65 12.57 -1.96
CA ALA A 58 -9.82 11.72 -2.21
C ALA A 58 -10.55 11.35 -0.90
N GLN A 59 -9.80 10.99 0.15
CA GLN A 59 -10.37 10.69 1.47
C GLN A 59 -11.02 11.92 2.12
N GLN A 60 -10.39 13.11 2.00
CA GLN A 60 -10.96 14.37 2.49
C GLN A 60 -12.29 14.69 1.81
N ARG A 61 -12.36 14.52 0.48
CA ARG A 61 -13.59 14.74 -0.29
C ARG A 61 -14.68 13.73 0.11
N GLN A 62 -14.31 12.46 0.23
CA GLN A 62 -15.25 11.42 0.66
C GLN A 62 -15.80 11.73 2.05
N TRP A 63 -14.94 12.12 2.99
CA TRP A 63 -15.33 12.51 4.34
C TRP A 63 -16.28 13.70 4.34
N PHE A 64 -15.97 14.74 3.56
CA PHE A 64 -16.85 15.91 3.41
C PHE A 64 -18.23 15.54 2.85
N MET A 65 -18.29 14.72 1.80
CA MET A 65 -19.56 14.28 1.23
C MET A 65 -20.36 13.44 2.24
N TRP A 66 -19.70 12.54 2.96
CA TRP A 66 -20.33 11.71 3.99
C TRP A 66 -21.02 12.55 5.08
N GLN A 67 -20.44 13.69 5.48
CA GLN A 67 -21.05 14.59 6.47
C GLN A 67 -22.40 15.17 6.04
N LEU A 68 -22.71 15.24 4.74
CA LEU A 68 -23.98 15.77 4.23
C LEU A 68 -25.15 14.81 4.43
N ALA A 69 -24.89 13.49 4.41
CA ALA A 69 -25.90 12.45 4.53
C ALA A 69 -25.28 11.17 5.13
N PRO A 70 -24.96 11.15 6.44
CA PRO A 70 -24.20 10.07 7.05
C PRO A 70 -24.92 8.71 7.02
N GLU A 71 -26.25 8.72 6.98
CA GLU A 71 -27.09 7.51 6.89
C GLU A 71 -27.20 6.95 5.45
N SER A 72 -26.63 7.65 4.46
CA SER A 72 -26.70 7.24 3.06
C SER A 72 -25.68 6.16 2.74
N SER A 73 -26.13 5.12 2.03
CA SER A 73 -25.25 4.08 1.48
C SER A 73 -24.47 4.52 0.23
N ALA A 74 -24.68 5.74 -0.27
CA ALA A 74 -24.03 6.25 -1.49
C ALA A 74 -22.49 6.28 -1.39
N TYR A 75 -21.95 6.24 -0.17
CA TYR A 75 -20.52 6.29 0.13
C TYR A 75 -19.89 4.91 0.35
N HIS A 76 -20.67 3.83 0.23
CA HIS A 76 -20.21 2.45 0.37
C HIS A 76 -19.66 1.92 -0.96
N VAL A 77 -18.54 1.22 -0.90
CA VAL A 77 -18.02 0.45 -2.03
C VAL A 77 -18.32 -1.02 -1.74
N ALA A 78 -19.24 -1.60 -2.49
CA ALA A 78 -19.55 -3.02 -2.43
C ALA A 78 -18.95 -3.74 -3.65
N GLY A 79 -18.45 -4.95 -3.44
CA GLY A 79 -17.92 -5.82 -4.48
C GLY A 79 -18.16 -7.29 -4.15
N GLY A 80 -18.28 -8.11 -5.17
CA GLY A 80 -18.38 -9.57 -5.06
C GLY A 80 -17.31 -10.22 -5.92
N LEU A 81 -16.77 -11.34 -5.46
CA LEU A 81 -15.79 -12.14 -6.21
C LEU A 81 -16.35 -13.53 -6.45
N TRP A 82 -16.29 -13.98 -7.69
CA TRP A 82 -16.56 -15.37 -8.06
C TRP A 82 -15.24 -16.11 -8.15
N LEU A 83 -15.06 -17.11 -7.28
CA LEU A 83 -13.90 -17.98 -7.26
C LEU A 83 -14.27 -19.31 -7.91
N ASN A 84 -13.48 -19.73 -8.89
CA ASN A 84 -13.60 -21.02 -9.55
C ASN A 84 -12.29 -21.79 -9.36
N GLY A 85 -12.38 -23.01 -8.82
CA GLY A 85 -11.24 -23.89 -8.56
C GLY A 85 -11.52 -24.85 -7.41
N ASP A 86 -10.63 -25.83 -7.22
CA ASP A 86 -10.66 -26.71 -6.06
C ASP A 86 -10.06 -25.99 -4.84
N VAL A 87 -10.62 -26.27 -3.65
CA VAL A 87 -10.21 -25.68 -2.36
C VAL A 87 -9.00 -26.39 -1.78
#